data_AF-A0A6J8EK68-F1
#
_entry.id   AF-A0A6J8EK68-F1
#
_cell.length_a   1.000
_cell.length_b   1.000
_cell.length_c   1.000
_cell.angle_alpha   90.00
_cell.angle_beta   90.00
_cell.angle_gamma   90.00
#
_symmetry.space_group_name_H-M   'P 1'
#
loop_
_entity.id
_entity.type
_entity.pdbx_description
1 polymer ?
#
loop_
_entity_poly.entity_id
_entity_poly.type
_entity_poly.pdbx_seq_one_letter_code
_entity_poly.pdbx_strand_id
1 'polypeptide(L)'
;MEMMNNKQWLKATFVREPRERILSSYLDKGQHRHVMNEVCKINRTVTFNEFLEIIKHCKNGHWDKQLRAPEYFYKNMMVGKFSEISLFTERLLIRIGAWNEKVEHWMKSSKQIYQPHATNAKGKLLTYYNDTRSQDLIFDLFSDDYKVFGYDRTYFK
;
A
#
# COMPACT_ATOMS: atom_id res chain seq x y z
N MET A 1 22.83 7.29 -7.39
CA MET A 1 21.83 8.36 -7.13
C MET A 1 21.44 9.15 -8.38
N GLU A 2 22.21 9.06 -9.48
CA GLU A 2 21.97 9.81 -10.72
C GLU A 2 20.56 9.64 -11.32
N MET A 3 20.06 8.41 -11.42
CA MET A 3 18.72 8.12 -11.95
C MET A 3 17.59 8.78 -11.14
N MET A 4 17.71 8.84 -9.81
CA MET A 4 16.66 9.37 -8.94
C MET A 4 16.57 10.90 -8.99
N ASN A 5 17.64 11.59 -9.36
CA ASN A 5 17.68 13.06 -9.44
C ASN A 5 17.57 13.59 -10.87
N ASN A 6 17.88 12.78 -11.88
CA ASN A 6 17.79 13.17 -13.27
C ASN A 6 16.32 13.22 -13.73
N LYS A 7 15.90 14.33 -14.35
CA LYS A 7 14.53 14.58 -14.84
C LYS A 7 14.20 13.87 -16.16
N GLN A 8 15.20 13.34 -16.86
CA GLN A 8 15.01 12.57 -18.09
C GLN A 8 14.41 11.19 -17.83
N TRP A 9 14.61 10.65 -16.63
CA TRP A 9 14.05 9.36 -16.25
C TRP A 9 12.60 9.51 -15.82
N LEU A 10 11.71 8.76 -16.48
CA LEU A 10 10.36 8.57 -15.98
C LEU A 10 10.41 7.75 -14.68
N LYS A 11 9.83 8.30 -13.63
CA LYS A 11 9.70 7.64 -12.33
C LYS A 11 8.23 7.37 -12.10
N ALA A 12 7.91 6.14 -11.74
CA ALA A 12 6.56 5.74 -11.40
C ALA A 12 6.59 4.85 -10.16
N THR A 13 5.58 4.98 -9.30
CA THR A 13 5.35 4.07 -8.18
C THR A 13 3.87 3.87 -7.96
N PHE A 14 3.53 2.80 -7.25
CA PHE A 14 2.20 2.58 -6.72
C PHE A 14 2.21 2.76 -5.21
N VAL A 15 1.12 3.31 -4.69
CA VAL A 15 0.83 3.40 -3.26
C VAL A 15 -0.52 2.77 -2.98
N ARG A 16 -0.63 2.11 -1.83
CA ARG A 16 -1.86 1.48 -1.35
C ARG A 16 -2.43 2.26 -0.18
N GLU A 17 -3.75 2.26 -0.03
CA GLU A 17 -4.39 2.90 1.12
C GLU A 17 -3.84 2.28 2.44
N PRO A 18 -3.45 3.10 3.44
CA PRO A 18 -2.74 2.60 4.62
C PRO A 18 -3.46 1.47 5.38
N ARG A 19 -4.78 1.57 5.61
CA ARG A 19 -5.55 0.52 6.31
C ARG A 19 -5.52 -0.78 5.54
N GLU A 20 -5.73 -0.72 4.23
CA GLU A 20 -5.70 -1.89 3.35
C GLU A 20 -4.31 -2.54 3.33
N ARG A 21 -3.25 -1.73 3.28
CA ARG A 21 -1.86 -2.21 3.28
C ARG A 21 -1.48 -2.87 4.60
N ILE A 22 -1.85 -2.27 5.72
CA ILE A 22 -1.54 -2.80 7.06
C ILE A 22 -2.34 -4.07 7.34
N LEU A 23 -3.63 -4.09 6.97
CA LEU A 23 -4.43 -5.32 7.11
C LEU A 23 -3.89 -6.44 6.21
N SER A 24 -3.49 -6.12 4.98
CA SER A 24 -2.85 -7.12 4.11
C SER A 24 -1.55 -7.65 4.73
N SER A 25 -0.77 -6.80 5.39
CA SER A 25 0.48 -7.22 6.05
C SER A 25 0.22 -8.06 7.30
N TYR A 26 -0.82 -7.74 8.08
CA TYR A 26 -1.24 -8.57 9.20
C TYR A 26 -1.66 -9.97 8.75
N LEU A 27 -2.56 -10.04 7.76
CA LEU A 27 -3.09 -11.30 7.24
C LEU A 27 -2.02 -12.18 6.58
N ASP A 28 -0.99 -11.58 6.01
CA ASP A 28 0.09 -12.30 5.31
C ASP A 28 1.31 -12.59 6.20
N LYS A 29 1.53 -11.81 7.26
CA LYS A 29 2.76 -11.87 8.08
C LYS A 29 2.49 -11.78 9.57
N GLY A 30 1.67 -10.83 9.99
CA GLY A 30 1.35 -10.59 11.40
C GLY A 30 0.76 -11.81 12.12
N GLN A 31 0.02 -12.66 11.40
CA GLN A 31 -0.55 -13.89 11.96
C GLN A 31 0.46 -15.04 12.11
N HIS A 32 1.63 -14.94 11.47
CA HIS A 32 2.63 -16.00 11.48
C HIS A 32 3.68 -15.77 12.57
N ARG A 33 3.60 -16.59 13.62
CA ARG A 33 4.52 -16.57 14.77
C ARG A 33 6.00 -16.52 14.37
N HIS A 34 6.40 -17.29 13.35
CA HIS A 34 7.80 -17.32 12.91
C HIS A 34 8.25 -15.96 12.34
N VAL A 35 7.42 -15.32 11.50
CA VAL A 35 7.71 -13.99 10.94
C VAL A 35 7.76 -12.94 12.05
N MET A 36 6.79 -12.96 12.97
CA MET A 36 6.75 -12.01 14.09
C MET A 36 7.91 -12.20 15.06
N ASN A 37 8.38 -13.43 15.27
CA ASN A 37 9.56 -13.71 16.08
C ASN A 37 10.84 -13.24 15.39
N GLU A 38 10.96 -13.46 14.08
CA GLU A 38 12.14 -13.03 13.33
C GLU A 38 12.28 -11.49 13.32
N VAL A 39 11.20 -10.82 12.95
CA VAL A 39 11.17 -9.36 12.70
C VAL A 39 11.04 -8.56 13.98
N CYS A 40 10.12 -8.95 14.88
CA CYS A 40 9.77 -8.16 16.07
C CYS A 40 10.15 -8.85 17.39
N LYS A 41 10.79 -10.03 17.37
CA LYS A 41 11.11 -10.83 18.57
C LYS A 41 9.88 -11.22 19.40
N ILE A 42 8.74 -11.41 18.72
CA ILE A 42 7.48 -11.84 19.34
C ILE A 42 7.23 -13.30 19.04
N ASN A 43 7.40 -14.16 20.05
CA ASN A 43 7.31 -15.61 19.88
C ASN A 43 5.90 -16.18 20.16
N ARG A 44 4.86 -15.50 19.67
CA ARG A 44 3.46 -15.93 19.76
C ARG A 44 2.64 -15.40 18.59
N THR A 45 1.42 -15.92 18.40
CA THR A 45 0.43 -15.28 17.54
C THR A 45 -0.05 -13.97 18.19
N VAL A 46 -0.38 -13.00 17.35
CA VAL A 46 -0.89 -11.70 17.77
C VAL A 46 -2.23 -11.45 17.12
N THR A 47 -3.15 -10.84 17.86
CA THR A 47 -4.39 -10.29 17.32
C THR A 47 -4.09 -9.06 16.47
N PHE A 48 -5.07 -8.58 15.70
CA PHE A 48 -4.89 -7.39 14.89
C PHE A 48 -4.61 -6.13 15.73
N ASN A 49 -5.32 -5.96 16.85
CA ASN A 49 -5.12 -4.80 17.71
C ASN A 49 -3.75 -4.83 18.39
N GLU A 50 -3.28 -6.01 18.82
CA GLU A 50 -1.90 -6.16 19.30
C GLU A 50 -0.89 -5.85 18.19
N PHE A 51 -1.14 -6.31 16.97
CA PHE A 51 -0.29 -6.01 15.81
C PHE A 51 -0.18 -4.50 15.58
N LEU A 52 -1.28 -3.74 15.65
CA LEU A 52 -1.26 -2.29 15.52
C LEU A 52 -0.40 -1.61 16.61
N GLU A 53 -0.44 -2.09 17.84
CA GLU A 53 0.42 -1.58 18.91
C GLU A 53 1.90 -1.94 18.69
N ILE A 54 2.17 -3.13 18.15
CA ILE A 54 3.54 -3.60 17.86
C ILE A 54 4.20 -2.73 16.79
N ILE A 55 3.50 -2.43 15.69
CA ILE A 55 4.10 -1.69 14.55
C ILE A 55 4.43 -0.22 14.86
N LYS A 56 3.96 0.31 16.01
CA LYS A 56 4.39 1.62 16.52
C LYS A 56 5.90 1.62 16.78
N HIS A 57 6.44 0.49 17.26
CA HIS A 57 7.81 0.36 17.74
C HIS A 57 8.65 -0.64 16.94
N CYS A 58 8.03 -1.63 16.29
CA CYS A 58 8.71 -2.58 15.40
C CYS A 58 8.70 -2.07 13.96
N LYS A 59 9.86 -1.73 13.38
CA LYS A 59 9.98 -1.23 12.01
C LYS A 59 10.19 -2.37 11.01
N ASN A 60 9.49 -2.31 9.89
CA ASN A 60 9.64 -3.25 8.77
C ASN A 60 9.04 -2.65 7.50
N GLY A 61 9.67 -2.89 6.35
CA GLY A 61 9.21 -2.35 5.06
C GLY A 61 7.75 -2.71 4.69
N HIS A 62 7.18 -3.78 5.24
CA HIS A 62 5.78 -4.17 5.01
C HIS A 62 4.77 -3.30 5.76
N TRP A 63 5.10 -2.79 6.95
CA TRP A 63 4.21 -1.94 7.75
C TRP A 63 4.76 -0.54 8.07
N ASP A 64 5.95 -0.18 7.58
CA ASP A 64 6.48 1.19 7.64
C ASP A 64 5.86 2.09 6.56
N LYS A 65 5.69 3.38 6.86
CA LYS A 65 5.17 4.40 5.94
C LYS A 65 5.68 4.23 4.50
N GLN A 66 4.79 4.46 3.53
CA GLN A 66 5.15 4.44 2.11
C GLN A 66 5.91 5.71 1.70
N LEU A 67 5.70 6.81 2.42
CA LEU A 67 6.51 8.00 2.35
C LEU A 67 7.90 7.73 2.97
N ARG A 68 8.84 7.29 2.13
CA ARG A 68 10.22 6.96 2.51
C ARG A 68 11.23 8.05 2.15
N ALA A 69 10.79 9.07 1.42
CA ALA A 69 11.58 10.21 1.00
C ALA A 69 10.78 11.50 1.26
N PRO A 70 11.44 12.67 1.28
CA PRO A 70 10.73 13.94 1.38
C PRO A 70 9.68 14.12 0.28
N GLU A 71 8.61 14.87 0.57
CA GLU A 71 7.48 15.10 -0.36
C GLU A 71 7.93 15.55 -1.76
N TYR A 72 8.94 16.42 -1.85
CA TYR A 72 9.45 16.94 -3.13
C TYR A 72 9.95 15.84 -4.07
N PHE A 73 10.34 14.68 -3.53
CA PHE A 73 10.78 13.53 -4.31
C PHE A 73 9.64 12.96 -5.17
N TYR A 74 8.43 12.95 -4.63
CA TYR A 74 7.24 12.40 -5.29
C TYR A 74 6.63 13.38 -6.29
N LYS A 75 6.95 14.68 -6.20
CA LYS A 75 6.44 15.71 -7.14
C LYS A 75 6.84 15.47 -8.59
N ASN A 76 7.97 14.81 -8.84
CA ASN A 76 8.46 14.47 -10.18
C ASN A 76 8.21 13.01 -10.56
N MET A 77 7.34 12.31 -9.82
CA MET A 77 7.03 10.89 -10.02
C MET A 77 5.55 10.74 -10.38
N MET A 78 5.23 9.83 -11.30
CA MET A 78 3.86 9.35 -11.46
C MET A 78 3.53 8.47 -10.26
N VAL A 79 2.63 8.91 -9.39
CA VAL A 79 2.19 8.14 -8.22
C VAL A 79 0.78 7.61 -8.46
N GLY A 80 0.65 6.29 -8.57
CA GLY A 80 -0.62 5.60 -8.79
C GLY A 80 -1.20 5.04 -7.51
N LYS A 81 -2.53 5.14 -7.34
CA LYS A 81 -3.23 4.44 -6.26
C LYS A 81 -3.53 3.01 -6.68
N PHE A 82 -3.32 2.05 -5.79
CA PHE A 82 -3.57 0.63 -6.06
C PHE A 82 -5.04 0.34 -6.41
N SER A 83 -5.98 1.14 -5.87
CA SER A 83 -7.40 1.10 -6.22
C SER A 83 -7.70 1.48 -7.67
N GLU A 84 -6.75 2.10 -8.36
CA GLU A 84 -6.85 2.62 -9.73
C GLU A 84 -5.74 2.05 -10.62
N ILE A 85 -5.19 0.88 -10.26
CA ILE A 85 -3.99 0.32 -10.90
C ILE A 85 -4.13 0.19 -12.42
N SER A 86 -5.30 -0.22 -12.92
CA SER A 86 -5.56 -0.33 -14.36
C SER A 86 -5.47 1.02 -15.07
N LEU A 87 -6.18 2.03 -14.56
CA LEU A 87 -6.18 3.39 -15.09
C LEU A 87 -4.78 4.02 -15.05
N PHE A 88 -4.05 3.81 -13.96
CA PHE A 88 -2.68 4.31 -13.85
C PHE A 88 -1.74 3.60 -14.82
N THR A 89 -1.86 2.27 -14.96
CA THR A 89 -1.04 1.45 -15.87
C THR A 89 -1.25 1.89 -17.31
N GLU A 90 -2.49 2.11 -17.73
CA GLU A 90 -2.82 2.67 -19.05
C GLU A 90 -2.12 4.01 -19.28
N ARG A 91 -2.28 4.98 -18.35
CA ARG A 91 -1.61 6.29 -18.47
C ARG A 91 -0.09 6.16 -18.54
N LEU A 92 0.49 5.25 -17.77
CA LEU A 92 1.94 4.99 -17.76
C LEU A 92 2.40 4.46 -19.13
N LEU A 93 1.69 3.48 -19.69
CA LEU A 93 2.00 2.86 -20.98
C LEU A 93 1.85 3.86 -22.13
N ILE A 94 0.81 4.71 -22.10
CA ILE A 94 0.66 5.83 -23.05
C ILE A 94 1.85 6.76 -22.95
N ARG A 95 2.27 7.12 -21.72
CA ARG A 95 3.36 8.08 -21.48
C ARG A 95 4.71 7.63 -22.05
N ILE A 96 4.98 6.32 -22.04
CA ILE A 96 6.21 5.74 -22.59
C ILE A 96 6.10 5.30 -24.05
N GLY A 97 4.96 5.54 -24.71
CA GLY A 97 4.74 5.13 -26.10
C GLY A 97 4.58 3.61 -26.29
N ALA A 98 4.26 2.88 -25.22
CA ALA A 98 4.05 1.43 -25.25
C ALA A 98 2.58 1.03 -25.41
N TRP A 99 1.65 2.00 -25.39
CA TRP A 99 0.23 1.74 -25.60
C TRP A 99 -0.08 1.47 -27.07
N ASN A 100 -0.75 0.36 -27.37
CA ASN A 100 -1.25 0.00 -28.69
C ASN A 100 -2.47 -0.93 -28.57
N GLU A 101 -3.13 -1.21 -29.69
CA GLU A 101 -4.33 -2.04 -29.74
C GLU A 101 -4.15 -3.43 -29.12
N LYS A 102 -2.96 -4.05 -29.27
CA LYS A 102 -2.68 -5.37 -28.67
C LYS A 102 -2.61 -5.28 -27.14
N VAL A 103 -1.98 -4.24 -26.62
CA VAL A 103 -1.88 -3.98 -25.18
C VAL A 103 -3.25 -3.66 -24.59
N GLU A 104 -4.05 -2.83 -25.26
CA GLU A 104 -5.42 -2.52 -24.85
C GLU A 104 -6.27 -3.79 -24.79
N HIS A 105 -6.21 -4.62 -25.83
CA HIS A 105 -6.91 -5.90 -25.88
C HIS A 105 -6.46 -6.84 -24.76
N TRP A 106 -5.15 -6.92 -24.52
CA TRP A 106 -4.60 -7.71 -23.41
C TRP A 106 -5.07 -7.19 -22.05
N MET A 107 -5.08 -5.87 -21.81
CA MET A 107 -5.54 -5.32 -20.53
C MET A 107 -7.03 -5.55 -20.29
N LYS A 108 -7.86 -5.47 -21.34
CA LYS A 108 -9.31 -5.75 -21.25
C LYS A 108 -9.61 -7.24 -21.03
N SER A 109 -8.79 -8.13 -21.58
CA SER A 109 -8.97 -9.59 -21.46
C SER A 109 -8.27 -10.21 -20.24
N SER A 110 -7.27 -9.53 -19.68
CA SER A 110 -6.45 -10.05 -18.59
C SER A 110 -7.19 -10.00 -17.26
N LYS A 111 -7.75 -11.15 -16.87
CA LYS A 111 -8.14 -11.44 -15.48
C LYS A 111 -6.95 -11.40 -14.51
N GLN A 112 -5.71 -11.42 -15.01
CA GLN A 112 -4.49 -11.40 -14.17
C GLN A 112 -4.18 -10.02 -13.58
N ILE A 113 -4.54 -8.92 -14.26
CA ILE A 113 -4.43 -7.57 -13.67
C ILE A 113 -5.37 -7.43 -12.46
N TYR A 114 -6.47 -8.20 -12.47
CA TYR A 114 -7.49 -8.24 -11.43
C TYR A 114 -7.42 -9.50 -10.56
N GLN A 115 -6.25 -10.15 -10.45
CA GLN A 115 -6.13 -11.27 -9.52
C GLN A 115 -6.49 -10.81 -8.11
N PRO A 116 -7.48 -11.43 -7.46
CA PRO A 116 -7.82 -11.08 -6.10
C PRO A 116 -6.57 -11.30 -5.24
N HIS A 117 -6.18 -10.27 -4.49
CA HIS A 117 -5.07 -10.40 -3.56
C HIS A 117 -5.27 -11.62 -2.67
N ALA A 118 -4.20 -12.39 -2.44
CA ALA A 118 -4.24 -13.62 -1.64
C ALA A 118 -4.93 -13.42 -0.27
N THR A 119 -4.79 -12.25 0.32
CA THR A 119 -5.38 -11.91 1.63
C THR A 119 -6.83 -11.43 1.56
N ASN A 120 -7.28 -10.90 0.42
CA ASN A 120 -8.52 -10.13 0.27
C ASN A 120 -8.70 -9.07 1.38
N ALA A 121 -7.63 -8.31 1.69
CA ALA A 121 -7.65 -7.34 2.78
C ALA A 121 -8.76 -6.29 2.64
N LYS A 122 -8.98 -5.77 1.43
CA LYS A 122 -10.03 -4.79 1.15
C LYS A 122 -11.42 -5.27 1.57
N GLY A 123 -11.78 -6.51 1.23
CA GLY A 123 -13.06 -7.10 1.60
C GLY A 123 -13.21 -7.41 3.10
N LYS A 124 -12.13 -7.30 3.88
CA LYS A 124 -12.09 -7.57 5.33
C LYS A 124 -11.92 -6.32 6.18
N LEU A 125 -11.86 -5.13 5.58
CA LEU A 125 -11.62 -3.88 6.32
C LEU A 125 -12.65 -3.67 7.44
N LEU A 126 -13.94 -3.85 7.15
CA LEU A 126 -15.01 -3.70 8.14
C LEU A 126 -14.88 -4.68 9.32
N THR A 127 -14.35 -5.88 9.10
CA THR A 127 -14.16 -6.88 10.16
C THR A 127 -13.05 -6.47 11.13
N TYR A 128 -11.97 -5.88 10.62
CA TYR A 128 -10.76 -5.61 11.40
C TYR A 128 -10.66 -4.16 11.90
N TYR A 129 -11.35 -3.23 11.25
CA TYR A 129 -11.43 -1.82 11.63
C TYR A 129 -12.85 -1.46 12.09
N ASN A 130 -13.53 -2.38 12.76
CA ASN A 130 -14.88 -2.17 13.29
C ASN A 130 -14.92 -1.21 14.49
N ASP A 131 -13.77 -0.90 15.10
CA ASP A 131 -13.66 0.01 16.23
C ASP A 131 -12.93 1.30 15.85
N THR A 132 -13.34 2.42 16.47
CA THR A 132 -12.78 3.75 16.21
C THR A 132 -11.30 3.82 16.60
N ARG A 133 -10.88 3.11 17.65
CA ARG A 133 -9.49 3.15 18.13
C ARG A 133 -8.52 2.60 17.08
N SER A 134 -8.84 1.47 16.45
CA SER A 134 -8.01 0.89 15.40
C SER A 134 -7.93 1.78 14.17
N GLN A 135 -9.03 2.45 13.82
CA GLN A 135 -9.06 3.43 12.74
C GLN A 135 -8.20 4.66 13.05
N ASP A 136 -8.35 5.23 14.24
CA ASP A 136 -7.57 6.38 14.71
C ASP A 136 -6.08 6.08 14.76
N LEU A 137 -5.70 4.91 15.30
CA LEU A 137 -4.31 4.52 15.41
C LEU A 137 -3.61 4.44 14.04
N ILE A 138 -4.30 3.94 13.00
CA ILE A 138 -3.76 3.96 11.64
C ILE A 138 -3.69 5.38 11.08
N PHE A 139 -4.71 6.21 11.27
CA PHE A 139 -4.67 7.58 10.80
C PHE A 139 -3.51 8.36 11.41
N ASP A 140 -3.26 8.18 12.70
CA ASP A 140 -2.17 8.85 13.40
C ASP A 140 -0.80 8.33 12.91
N LEU A 141 -0.63 7.00 12.86
CA LEU A 141 0.62 6.37 12.42
C LEU A 141 1.00 6.69 10.97
N PHE A 142 0.01 6.84 10.09
CA PHE A 142 0.22 7.02 8.64
C PHE A 142 -0.28 8.37 8.12
N SER A 143 -0.48 9.36 9.00
CA SER A 143 -0.99 10.69 8.66
C SER A 143 -0.26 11.35 7.49
N ASP A 144 1.07 11.22 7.41
CA ASP A 144 1.84 11.73 6.28
C ASP A 144 1.54 11.02 4.96
N ASP A 145 1.32 9.69 4.98
CA ASP A 145 0.91 8.94 3.79
C ASP A 145 -0.47 9.41 3.32
N TYR A 146 -1.41 9.63 4.24
CA TYR A 146 -2.73 10.18 3.92
C TYR A 146 -2.62 11.54 3.25
N LYS A 147 -1.83 12.44 3.85
CA LYS A 147 -1.63 13.80 3.35
C LYS A 147 -0.93 13.82 1.98
N VAL A 148 0.20 13.14 1.84
CA VAL A 148 1.03 13.22 0.62
C VAL A 148 0.39 12.48 -0.56
N PHE A 149 -0.29 11.36 -0.31
CA PHE A 149 -0.90 10.56 -1.37
C PHE A 149 -2.39 10.83 -1.60
N GLY A 150 -2.95 11.83 -0.89
CA GLY A 150 -4.32 12.28 -1.05
C GLY A 150 -5.34 11.18 -0.75
N TYR A 151 -5.17 10.47 0.38
CA TYR A 151 -6.19 9.56 0.89
C TYR A 151 -7.07 10.29 1.90
N ASP A 152 -8.37 9.99 1.88
CA ASP A 152 -9.32 10.60 2.79
C ASP A 152 -9.37 9.89 4.15
N ARG A 153 -9.53 10.67 5.21
CA ARG A 153 -9.88 10.16 6.54
C ARG A 153 -11.38 9.86 6.61
N THR A 154 -11.80 8.80 5.95
CA THR A 154 -13.17 8.30 6.05
C THR A 154 -13.25 7.19 7.08
N TYR A 155 -14.07 7.35 8.11
CA TYR A 155 -14.36 6.24 9.00
C TYR A 155 -15.26 5.23 8.29
N PHE A 156 -14.94 3.95 8.45
CA PHE A 156 -15.91 2.91 8.17
C PHE A 156 -16.98 2.95 9.26
N LYS A 157 -18.24 3.05 8.84
CA LYS A 157 -19.42 2.95 9.69
C LYS A 157 -19.98 1.53 9.62
#